data_AF-A0A967FIU3-F1
#
_entry.id   AF-A0A967FIU3-F1
#
_cell.length_a   1.000
_cell.length_b   1.000
_cell.length_c   1.000
_cell.angle_alpha   90.00
_cell.angle_beta   90.00
_cell.angle_gamma   90.00
#
_symmetry.space_group_name_H-M   'P 1'
#
loop_
_entity.id
_entity.type
_entity.pdbx_description
1 polymer ?
#
loop_
_entity_poly.entity_id
_entity_poly.type
_entity_poly.pdbx_seq_one_letter_code
_entity_poly.pdbx_strand_id
1 'polypeptide(L)'
;AGLDQTVFVGDTVALDSSASRDVDEDSLRFSWAFIEVPEGSTADLSDGAGENPTFTPDLAGTYEVQLIVNDGEIDSPADQV
;
A
#
# COMPACT_ATOMS: atom_id res chain seq x y z
N ALA A 1 -4.51 4.69 1.89
CA ALA A 1 -4.23 3.57 0.98
C ALA A 1 -5.42 2.58 0.94
N GLY A 2 -6.64 3.08 0.73
CA GLY A 2 -7.85 2.29 1.04
C GLY A 2 -8.21 2.37 2.52
N LEU A 3 -9.13 1.52 2.98
CA LEU A 3 -9.50 1.38 4.40
C LEU A 3 -8.75 0.21 5.03
N ASP A 4 -8.51 0.26 6.34
CA ASP A 4 -7.95 -0.83 7.13
C ASP A 4 -8.71 -2.15 6.86
N GLN A 5 -7.97 -3.21 6.55
CA GLN A 5 -8.56 -4.52 6.25
C GLN A 5 -8.19 -5.53 7.34
N THR A 6 -9.16 -6.31 7.79
CA THR A 6 -8.90 -7.50 8.61
C THR A 6 -8.98 -8.73 7.72
N VAL A 7 -7.85 -9.39 7.51
CA VAL A 7 -7.72 -10.59 6.67
C VAL A 7 -7.11 -11.76 7.44
N PHE A 8 -7.23 -12.98 6.93
CA PHE A 8 -6.52 -14.12 7.51
C PHE A 8 -5.10 -14.25 6.94
N VAL A 9 -4.21 -14.87 7.73
CA VAL A 9 -2.87 -15.23 7.27
C VAL A 9 -2.97 -16.14 6.04
N GLY A 10 -2.25 -15.80 4.98
CA GLY A 10 -2.29 -16.49 3.70
C GLY A 10 -3.32 -15.94 2.70
N ASP A 11 -4.20 -15.02 3.10
CA ASP A 11 -5.09 -14.34 2.16
C ASP A 11 -4.33 -13.28 1.37
N THR A 12 -4.61 -13.17 0.07
CA THR A 12 -4.04 -12.08 -0.75
C THR A 12 -4.75 -10.77 -0.42
N VAL A 13 -4.01 -9.81 0.13
CA VAL A 13 -4.46 -8.44 0.33
C VAL A 13 -4.12 -7.65 -0.92
N ALA A 14 -5.14 -7.07 -1.55
CA ALA A 14 -4.95 -6.07 -2.60
C ALA A 14 -5.02 -4.68 -1.99
N LEU A 15 -3.96 -3.90 -2.21
CA LEU A 15 -3.90 -2.50 -1.83
C LEU A 15 -4.50 -1.69 -2.97
N ASP A 16 -5.48 -0.86 -2.63
CA ASP A 16 -6.26 -0.10 -3.60
C ASP A 16 -5.82 1.37 -3.55
N SER A 17 -5.24 1.86 -4.65
CA SER A 17 -4.86 3.28 -4.79
C SER A 17 -6.01 4.16 -5.29
N SER A 18 -7.20 3.62 -5.58
CA SER A 18 -8.34 4.41 -6.10
C SER A 18 -8.86 5.49 -5.15
N ALA A 19 -8.52 5.39 -3.86
CA ALA A 19 -8.75 6.47 -2.89
C ALA A 19 -7.75 7.63 -3.06
N SER A 20 -6.56 7.37 -3.61
CA SER A 20 -5.58 8.37 -4.02
C SER A 20 -5.96 8.86 -5.42
N ARG A 21 -6.90 9.81 -5.43
CA ARG A 21 -7.51 10.36 -6.64
C ARG A 21 -6.77 11.62 -7.04
N ASP A 22 -5.96 11.53 -8.09
CA ASP A 22 -5.55 12.72 -8.84
C ASP A 22 -6.74 13.21 -9.66
N VAL A 23 -6.96 14.51 -9.62
CA VAL A 23 -8.08 15.19 -10.27
C VAL A 23 -7.78 15.53 -11.74
N ASP A 24 -6.52 15.37 -12.18
CA ASP A 24 -5.99 15.91 -13.44
C ASP A 24 -5.59 14.83 -14.48
N GLU A 25 -5.87 13.53 -14.24
CA GLU A 25 -5.59 12.41 -15.18
C GLU A 25 -4.11 12.24 -15.59
N ASP A 26 -3.17 12.82 -14.83
CA ASP A 26 -1.74 12.73 -15.10
C ASP A 26 -1.12 11.41 -14.61
N SER A 27 0.09 11.11 -15.12
CA SER A 27 0.83 9.88 -14.79
C SER A 27 1.34 9.91 -13.34
N LEU A 28 0.51 9.45 -12.42
CA LEU A 28 0.85 9.29 -11.01
C LEU A 28 1.99 8.29 -10.80
N ARG A 29 2.97 8.68 -9.98
CA ARG A 29 3.96 7.73 -9.45
C ARG A 29 3.50 7.26 -8.07
N PHE A 30 3.29 5.95 -7.97
CA PHE A 30 2.99 5.27 -6.71
C PHE A 30 4.28 4.76 -6.08
N SER A 31 4.40 4.92 -4.77
CA SER A 31 5.46 4.32 -3.96
C SER A 31 4.83 3.71 -2.72
N TRP A 32 4.87 2.39 -2.66
CA TRP A 32 4.34 1.59 -1.57
C TRP A 32 5.48 1.05 -0.72
N ALA A 33 5.35 1.14 0.60
CA ALA A 33 6.33 0.62 1.55
C ALA A 33 5.66 0.11 2.82
N PHE A 34 6.19 -0.98 3.38
CA PHE A 34 5.81 -1.41 4.72
C PHE A 34 6.43 -0.48 5.77
N ILE A 35 5.61 0.03 6.67
CA ILE A 35 6.02 0.80 7.84
C ILE A 35 6.17 -0.12 9.04
N GLU A 36 5.23 -1.05 9.19
CA GLU A 36 5.23 -2.05 10.25
C GLU A 36 4.92 -3.42 9.66
N VAL A 37 5.71 -4.41 10.04
CA VAL A 37 5.44 -5.83 9.80
C VAL A 37 5.68 -6.60 11.09
N PRO A 38 4.96 -7.71 11.34
CA PRO A 38 5.20 -8.54 12.51
C PRO A 38 6.65 -9.03 12.58
N GLU A 39 7.23 -9.11 13.77
CA GLU A 39 8.62 -9.60 13.93
C GLU A 39 8.75 -11.03 13.40
N GLY A 40 9.67 -11.23 12.46
CA GLY A 40 9.87 -12.52 11.78
C GLY A 40 9.02 -12.72 10.52
N SER A 41 8.18 -11.75 10.15
CA SER A 41 7.48 -11.71 8.87
C SER A 41 8.47 -11.54 7.72
N THR A 42 8.18 -12.22 6.63
CA THR A 42 8.85 -12.15 5.32
C THR A 42 7.91 -11.65 4.22
N ALA A 43 6.75 -11.09 4.60
CA ALA A 43 5.81 -10.49 3.67
C ALA A 43 6.48 -9.35 2.88
N ASP A 44 6.30 -9.39 1.57
CA ASP A 44 6.79 -8.40 0.61
C ASP A 44 5.64 -7.97 -0.31
N LEU A 45 5.74 -6.74 -0.83
CA LEU A 45 4.80 -6.21 -1.81
C LEU A 45 5.10 -6.82 -3.18
N SER A 46 4.07 -7.18 -3.94
CA SER A 46 4.25 -7.71 -5.30
C SER A 46 4.83 -6.68 -6.26
N ASP A 47 4.44 -5.40 -6.12
CA ASP A 47 4.96 -4.29 -6.91
C ASP A 47 4.92 -2.96 -6.13
N GLY A 48 6.04 -2.57 -5.53
CA GLY A 48 6.13 -1.33 -4.76
C GLY A 48 5.88 -0.04 -5.57
N ALA A 49 5.89 -0.09 -6.90
CA ALA A 49 5.60 1.05 -7.77
C ALA A 49 4.30 0.89 -8.58
N GLY A 50 3.56 -0.20 -8.35
CA GLY A 50 2.33 -0.51 -9.05
C GLY A 50 1.15 0.34 -8.57
N GLU A 51 0.14 0.47 -9.42
CA GLU A 51 -1.13 1.12 -9.08
C GLU A 51 -1.87 0.33 -7.98
N ASN A 52 -1.89 -1.00 -8.06
CA ASN A 52 -2.57 -1.87 -7.09
C ASN A 52 -1.69 -3.06 -6.69
N PRO A 53 -0.65 -2.86 -5.87
CA PRO A 53 0.13 -3.97 -5.36
C PRO A 53 -0.70 -4.88 -4.49
N THR A 54 -0.21 -6.10 -4.35
CA THR A 54 -0.75 -7.10 -3.46
C THR A 54 0.33 -7.58 -2.52
N PHE A 55 -0.02 -7.92 -1.30
CA PHE A 55 0.84 -8.70 -0.43
C PHE A 55 0.06 -9.83 0.21
N THR A 56 0.77 -10.79 0.77
CA THR A 56 0.16 -11.89 1.52
C THR A 56 0.78 -11.89 2.92
N PRO A 57 0.00 -11.63 3.98
CA PRO A 57 0.48 -11.72 5.34
C PRO A 57 0.81 -13.18 5.63
N ASP A 58 2.04 -13.42 6.08
CA ASP A 58 2.58 -14.74 6.40
C ASP A 58 2.49 -15.08 7.91
N LEU A 59 2.29 -14.06 8.75
CA LEU A 59 2.14 -14.16 10.19
C LEU A 59 0.90 -13.41 10.66
N ALA A 60 0.37 -13.81 11.82
CA ALA A 60 -0.70 -13.07 12.47
C ALA A 60 -0.10 -11.85 13.17
N GLY A 61 -0.59 -10.66 12.84
CA GLY A 61 -0.15 -9.41 13.45
C GLY A 61 -0.63 -8.21 12.63
N THR A 62 -0.15 -7.03 13.03
CA THR A 62 -0.42 -5.78 12.31
C THR A 62 0.57 -5.63 11.17
N TYR A 63 0.06 -5.34 9.98
CA TYR A 63 0.84 -4.92 8.82
C TYR A 63 0.41 -3.49 8.51
N GLU A 64 1.33 -2.54 8.58
CA GLU A 64 1.08 -1.14 8.22
C GLU A 64 1.77 -0.84 6.90
N VAL A 65 1.02 -0.37 5.91
CA VAL A 65 1.51 -0.03 4.58
C VAL A 65 1.27 1.45 4.31
N GLN A 66 2.32 2.13 3.89
CA GLN A 66 2.26 3.51 3.44
C GLN A 66 2.22 3.58 1.92
N LEU A 67 1.28 4.39 1.42
CA LEU A 67 1.24 4.84 0.04
C LEU A 67 1.71 6.29 -0.03
N ILE A 68 2.67 6.55 -0.92
CA ILE A 68 3.06 7.89 -1.33
C ILE A 68 2.73 8.02 -2.81
N VAL A 69 1.92 9.03 -3.15
CA VAL A 69 1.58 9.36 -4.53
C VAL A 69 2.18 10.71 -4.90
N ASN A 70 2.93 10.75 -6.00
CA ASN A 70 3.54 11.95 -6.54
C ASN A 70 2.87 12.31 -7.88
N ASP A 71 2.28 13.50 -7.96
CA ASP A 71 1.52 14.03 -9.11
C ASP A 71 2.37 14.88 -10.08
N GLY A 72 3.69 14.94 -9.89
CA GLY A 72 4.60 15.68 -10.76
C GLY A 72 4.72 17.19 -10.46
N GLU A 73 3.91 17.77 -9.55
CA GLU A 73 4.12 19.14 -9.04
C GLU A 73 4.30 19.18 -7.51
N ILE A 74 3.60 18.35 -6.72
CA ILE A 74 3.65 18.31 -5.25
C ILE A 74 3.42 16.87 -4.72
N ASP A 75 4.19 16.45 -3.70
CA ASP A 75 3.90 15.18 -3.00
C ASP A 75 2.58 15.27 -2.23
N SER A 76 1.68 14.29 -2.40
CA SER A 76 0.49 14.18 -1.55
C SER A 76 0.88 13.86 -0.09
N PRO A 77 0.09 14.30 0.92
CA PRO A 77 0.33 13.89 2.30
C PRO A 77 0.22 12.36 2.42
N ALA A 78 1.18 11.74 3.10
CA ALA A 78 1.25 10.29 3.26
C ALA A 78 -0.05 9.73 3.88
N ASP A 79 -0.60 8.69 3.27
CA ASP A 79 -1.80 8.00 3.73
C ASP A 79 -1.41 6.61 4.26
N GLN A 80 -1.63 6.37 5.55
CA GLN A 80 -1.27 5.15 6.28
C GLN A 80 -2.51 4.25 6.40
N VAL A 81 -2.33 2.94 6.16
CA VAL A 81 -3.36 1.89 6.39
C VAL A 81 -2.75 0.62 6.96
#